data_AF-A0A087CDT5-F1
#
_entry.id   AF-A0A087CDT5-F1
#
_cell.length_a   1.000
_cell.length_b   1.000
_cell.length_c   1.000
_cell.angle_alpha   90.00
_cell.angle_beta   90.00
_cell.angle_gamma   90.00
#
_symmetry.space_group_name_H-M   'P 1'
#
loop_
_entity.id
_entity.type
_entity.pdbx_description
1 polymer ?
#
loop_
_entity_poly.entity_id
_entity_poly.type
_entity_poly.pdbx_seq_one_letter_code
_entity_poly.pdbx_strand_id
1 'polypeptide(L)'
;MISADEFLGQVGMDTELSTASGSSGSDAMDRSDDERFDACKESALRSLDAAQRSSSDLAKRLIGKGYEEETVDAVICRLQQLGLLDDEAYAEDLMRYCLQRDMGERGVRMEMSRKGVEATLAARLIEEAAQRGDFVDAAYELGRSVERRTHGLERKVRMRRLWSAGGRKGHSPDTLRKVFDDLFV
;
A
#
# COMPACT_ATOMS: atom_id res chain seq x y z
N MET A 1 25.13 -18.07 7.37
CA MET A 1 24.45 -18.53 6.13
C MET A 1 24.31 -20.04 6.29
N ILE A 2 23.18 -20.47 6.84
CA ILE A 2 22.93 -21.88 7.18
C ILE A 2 22.02 -22.45 6.09
N SER A 3 22.42 -23.60 5.56
CA SER A 3 21.81 -24.29 4.41
C SER A 3 20.46 -24.91 4.76
N ALA A 4 19.60 -25.07 3.76
CA ALA A 4 18.21 -25.50 3.86
C ALA A 4 17.99 -27.01 4.11
N ASP A 5 18.98 -27.72 4.67
CA ASP A 5 18.97 -29.19 4.76
C ASP A 5 19.18 -29.73 6.19
N GLU A 6 19.06 -28.89 7.22
CA GLU A 6 19.42 -29.23 8.61
C GLU A 6 18.31 -28.89 9.63
N PHE A 7 17.04 -29.17 9.29
CA PHE A 7 15.91 -28.94 10.21
C PHE A 7 14.91 -30.12 10.33
N LEU A 8 15.32 -31.34 9.97
CA LEU A 8 14.52 -32.55 10.18
C LEU A 8 15.32 -33.61 10.92
N GLY A 9 15.16 -33.68 12.25
CA GLY A 9 15.71 -34.77 13.06
C GLY A 9 15.40 -34.60 14.55
N GLN A 10 14.85 -35.67 15.16
CA GLN A 10 14.44 -35.83 16.56
C GLN A 10 13.14 -35.07 16.94
N VAL A 11 12.05 -35.74 17.28
CA VAL A 11 11.93 -36.79 18.31
C VAL A 11 10.87 -37.82 17.90
N GLY A 12 11.20 -39.10 18.04
CA GLY A 12 10.24 -40.20 18.03
C GLY A 12 10.27 -40.97 19.36
N MET A 13 9.23 -41.77 19.55
CA MET A 13 8.92 -42.77 20.59
C MET A 13 8.09 -42.27 21.78
N ASP A 14 7.05 -42.94 22.27
CA ASP A 14 6.20 -44.07 21.84
C ASP A 14 5.08 -44.12 22.89
N THR A 15 3.79 -44.24 22.53
CA THR A 15 2.81 -44.88 23.43
C THR A 15 1.64 -45.46 22.64
N GLU A 16 1.21 -46.63 23.10
CA GLU A 16 0.50 -47.70 22.43
C GLU A 16 -0.94 -47.43 21.99
N LEU A 17 -1.29 -48.24 20.98
CA LEU A 17 -2.57 -48.59 20.38
C LEU A 17 -3.81 -48.54 21.31
N SER A 18 -4.84 -47.80 20.89
CA SER A 18 -6.24 -48.11 21.23
C SER A 18 -7.12 -47.95 19.99
N THR A 19 -7.66 -49.09 19.55
CA THR A 19 -8.60 -49.21 18.42
C THR A 19 -9.98 -48.66 18.79
N ALA A 20 -10.53 -47.74 17.99
CA ALA A 20 -11.84 -47.89 17.31
C ALA A 20 -12.34 -46.57 16.69
N SER A 21 -12.55 -46.62 15.36
CA SER A 21 -13.65 -46.01 14.62
C SER A 21 -13.86 -44.48 14.68
N GLY A 22 -13.35 -43.76 13.67
CA GLY A 22 -13.86 -42.42 13.33
C GLY A 22 -12.94 -41.42 12.60
N SER A 23 -11.69 -41.76 12.26
CA SER A 23 -10.65 -40.75 11.96
C SER A 23 -10.44 -40.36 10.48
N SER A 24 -11.12 -40.99 9.50
CA SER A 24 -10.80 -40.72 8.08
C SER A 24 -11.32 -39.37 7.57
N GLY A 25 -12.23 -38.72 8.31
CA GLY A 25 -12.82 -37.44 7.94
C GLY A 25 -11.97 -36.23 8.33
N SER A 26 -11.23 -36.28 9.44
CA SER A 26 -10.39 -35.17 9.92
C SER A 26 -9.15 -35.00 9.05
N ASP A 27 -8.43 -36.08 8.76
CA ASP A 27 -7.16 -36.04 8.02
C ASP A 27 -7.35 -35.64 6.55
N ALA A 28 -8.52 -35.94 5.97
CA ALA A 28 -8.85 -35.55 4.60
C ALA A 28 -9.25 -34.07 4.51
N MET A 29 -9.92 -33.54 5.54
CA MET A 29 -10.32 -32.14 5.60
C MET A 29 -9.10 -31.23 5.82
N ASP A 30 -8.23 -31.59 6.78
CA ASP A 30 -6.99 -30.87 7.12
C ASP A 30 -6.08 -30.71 5.89
N ARG A 31 -5.88 -31.81 5.14
CA ARG A 31 -5.12 -31.78 3.87
C ARG A 31 -5.74 -30.87 2.82
N SER A 32 -7.08 -30.81 2.74
CA SER A 32 -7.76 -29.95 1.77
C SER A 32 -7.64 -28.47 2.11
N ASP A 33 -7.57 -28.15 3.40
CA ASP A 33 -7.41 -26.77 3.88
C ASP A 33 -5.95 -26.31 3.68
N ASP A 34 -4.98 -27.19 3.91
CA ASP A 34 -3.56 -26.97 3.57
C ASP A 34 -3.37 -26.71 2.07
N GLU A 35 -3.97 -27.53 1.20
CA GLU A 35 -3.91 -27.35 -0.26
C GLU A 35 -4.51 -26.00 -0.70
N ARG A 36 -5.61 -25.57 -0.08
CA ARG A 36 -6.21 -24.24 -0.35
C ARG A 36 -5.31 -23.10 0.11
N PHE A 37 -4.72 -23.23 1.30
CA PHE A 37 -3.78 -22.26 1.83
C PHE A 37 -2.56 -22.11 0.91
N ASP A 38 -1.97 -23.21 0.48
CA ASP A 38 -0.80 -23.21 -0.41
C ASP A 38 -1.13 -22.62 -1.79
N ALA A 39 -2.28 -22.97 -2.36
CA ALA A 39 -2.73 -22.39 -3.63
C ALA A 39 -2.97 -20.87 -3.50
N CYS A 40 -3.56 -20.41 -2.39
CA CYS A 40 -3.74 -18.99 -2.10
C CYS A 40 -2.39 -18.27 -1.96
N LYS A 41 -1.47 -18.84 -1.19
CA LYS A 41 -0.10 -18.35 -0.99
C LYS A 41 0.66 -18.20 -2.30
N GLU A 42 0.65 -19.22 -3.17
CA GLU A 42 1.28 -19.13 -4.49
C GLU A 42 0.68 -18.00 -5.33
N SER A 43 -0.65 -17.87 -5.31
CA SER A 43 -1.37 -16.81 -6.04
C SER A 43 -1.02 -15.42 -5.52
N ALA A 44 -0.78 -15.31 -4.21
CA ALA A 44 -0.35 -14.09 -3.55
C ALA A 44 1.09 -13.71 -3.93
N LEU A 45 2.02 -14.67 -3.86
CA LEU A 45 3.43 -14.47 -4.25
C LEU A 45 3.54 -14.04 -5.72
N ARG A 46 2.85 -14.72 -6.65
CA ARG A 46 2.79 -14.30 -8.06
C ARG A 46 2.25 -12.88 -8.24
N SER A 47 1.34 -12.45 -7.37
CA SER A 47 0.76 -11.11 -7.39
C SER A 47 1.79 -10.04 -6.94
N LEU A 48 2.64 -10.38 -5.98
CA LEU A 48 3.71 -9.53 -5.43
C LEU A 48 4.93 -9.47 -6.35
N ASP A 49 5.30 -10.59 -6.98
CA ASP A 49 6.36 -10.64 -8.00
C ASP A 49 6.04 -9.72 -9.19
N ALA A 50 4.75 -9.62 -9.55
CA ALA A 50 4.31 -8.77 -10.66
C ALA A 50 4.31 -7.28 -10.31
N ALA A 51 4.00 -6.93 -9.06
CA ALA A 51 3.99 -5.54 -8.57
C ALA A 51 3.87 -5.49 -7.05
N GLN A 52 4.45 -4.46 -6.43
CA GLN A 52 4.26 -4.15 -5.01
C GLN A 52 2.81 -3.74 -4.72
N ARG A 53 2.27 -4.18 -3.58
CA ARG A 53 0.85 -4.02 -3.19
C ARG A 53 0.72 -3.79 -1.69
N SER A 54 -0.39 -3.14 -1.32
CA SER A 54 -0.89 -3.18 0.05
C SER A 54 -1.55 -4.53 0.36
N SER A 55 -1.61 -4.88 1.64
CA SER A 55 -2.36 -6.04 2.15
C SER A 55 -3.80 -6.02 1.67
N SER A 56 -4.47 -4.85 1.69
CA SER A 56 -5.87 -4.76 1.30
C SER A 56 -6.10 -4.90 -0.21
N ASP A 57 -5.19 -4.41 -1.08
CA ASP A 57 -5.26 -4.68 -2.52
C ASP A 57 -5.03 -6.18 -2.80
N LEU A 58 -4.08 -6.79 -2.09
CA LEU A 58 -3.81 -8.21 -2.21
C LEU A 58 -5.00 -9.06 -1.77
N ALA A 59 -5.60 -8.75 -0.62
CA ALA A 59 -6.80 -9.41 -0.09
C ALA A 59 -7.95 -9.37 -1.11
N LYS A 60 -8.29 -8.17 -1.59
CA LYS A 60 -9.36 -7.97 -2.59
C LYS A 60 -9.13 -8.80 -3.86
N ARG A 61 -7.88 -8.92 -4.29
CA ARG A 61 -7.52 -9.72 -5.48
C ARG A 61 -7.65 -11.21 -5.24
N LEU A 62 -7.24 -11.70 -4.08
CA LEU A 62 -7.36 -13.13 -3.75
C LEU A 62 -8.83 -13.51 -3.57
N ILE A 63 -9.61 -12.72 -2.84
CA ILE A 63 -11.07 -12.92 -2.73
C ILE A 63 -11.72 -12.88 -4.11
N GLY A 64 -11.33 -11.93 -4.97
CA GLY A 64 -11.81 -11.85 -6.36
C GLY A 64 -11.43 -13.06 -7.23
N LYS A 65 -10.44 -13.86 -6.84
CA LYS A 65 -10.07 -15.14 -7.48
C LYS A 65 -10.84 -16.34 -6.90
N GLY A 66 -11.65 -16.13 -5.86
CA GLY A 66 -12.48 -17.16 -5.24
C GLY A 66 -11.89 -17.82 -4.00
N TYR A 67 -10.81 -17.27 -3.42
CA TYR A 67 -10.32 -17.75 -2.12
C TYR A 67 -11.20 -17.24 -0.98
N GLU A 68 -11.38 -18.05 0.05
CA GLU A 68 -12.15 -17.70 1.25
C GLU A 68 -11.41 -16.66 2.09
N GLU A 69 -12.17 -15.79 2.75
CA GLU A 69 -11.64 -14.65 3.53
C GLU A 69 -10.68 -15.13 4.64
N GLU A 70 -11.03 -16.19 5.35
CA GLU A 70 -10.18 -16.77 6.40
C GLU A 70 -8.82 -17.28 5.87
N THR A 71 -8.82 -17.98 4.73
CA THR A 71 -7.56 -18.41 4.08
C THR A 71 -6.74 -17.22 3.62
N VAL A 72 -7.38 -16.18 3.08
CA VAL A 72 -6.71 -14.96 2.61
C VAL A 72 -6.05 -14.21 3.78
N ASP A 73 -6.76 -14.05 4.89
CA ASP A 73 -6.25 -13.39 6.08
C ASP A 73 -5.07 -14.15 6.68
N ALA A 74 -5.16 -15.49 6.74
CA ALA A 74 -4.06 -16.34 7.20
C ALA A 74 -2.82 -16.20 6.30
N VAL A 75 -3.00 -16.19 4.98
CA VAL A 75 -1.90 -16.00 4.02
C VAL A 75 -1.27 -14.61 4.17
N ILE A 76 -2.08 -13.55 4.24
CA ILE A 76 -1.58 -12.19 4.41
C ILE A 76 -0.79 -12.05 5.71
N CYS A 77 -1.33 -12.55 6.82
CA CYS A 77 -0.65 -12.56 8.11
C CYS A 77 0.71 -13.27 8.01
N ARG A 78 0.75 -14.43 7.34
CA ARG A 78 1.99 -15.17 7.13
C ARG A 78 3.01 -14.40 6.28
N LEU A 79 2.57 -13.73 5.21
CA LEU A 79 3.45 -12.93 4.36
C LEU A 79 4.01 -11.71 5.10
N GLN A 80 3.21 -11.07 5.96
CA GLN A 80 3.67 -9.97 6.82
C GLN A 80 4.70 -10.46 7.85
N GLN A 81 4.47 -11.60 8.50
CA GLN A 81 5.44 -12.19 9.44
C GLN A 81 6.79 -12.51 8.77
N LEU A 82 6.77 -12.87 7.49
CA LEU A 82 7.97 -13.15 6.70
C LEU A 82 8.61 -11.88 6.10
N GLY A 83 8.02 -10.70 6.31
CA GLY A 83 8.50 -9.43 5.75
C GLY A 83 8.34 -9.34 4.22
N LEU A 84 7.52 -10.21 3.62
CA LEU A 84 7.23 -10.19 2.18
C LEU A 84 6.14 -9.17 1.84
N LEU A 85 5.35 -8.78 2.84
CA LEU A 85 4.36 -7.72 2.74
C LEU A 85 4.58 -6.73 3.88
N ASP A 86 4.74 -5.46 3.51
CA ASP A 86 4.96 -4.36 4.43
C ASP A 86 4.13 -3.16 3.97
N ASP A 87 3.00 -2.94 4.64
CA ASP A 87 2.10 -1.83 4.34
C ASP A 87 2.71 -0.47 4.69
N GLU A 88 3.58 -0.43 5.70
CA GLU A 88 4.27 0.78 6.12
C GLU A 88 5.24 1.22 5.00
N ALA A 89 6.13 0.32 4.60
CA ALA A 89 7.08 0.59 3.52
C ALA A 89 6.36 0.95 2.21
N TYR A 90 5.28 0.23 1.89
CA TYR A 90 4.45 0.53 0.72
C TYR A 90 3.83 1.93 0.78
N ALA A 91 3.27 2.31 1.93
CA ALA A 91 2.63 3.61 2.11
C ALA A 91 3.64 4.76 2.07
N GLU A 92 4.83 4.57 2.63
CA GLU A 92 5.93 5.53 2.51
C GLU A 92 6.41 5.71 1.07
N ASP A 93 6.58 4.61 0.31
CA ASP A 93 6.93 4.67 -1.11
C ASP A 93 5.86 5.43 -1.91
N LEU A 94 4.59 5.16 -1.62
CA LEU A 94 3.48 5.86 -2.26
C LEU A 94 3.47 7.35 -1.90
N MET A 95 3.74 7.71 -0.63
CA MET A 95 3.90 9.09 -0.19
C MET A 95 5.03 9.79 -0.98
N ARG A 96 6.22 9.17 -1.05
CA ARG A 96 7.36 9.68 -1.82
C ARG A 96 6.98 9.91 -3.29
N TYR A 97 6.31 8.94 -3.92
CA TYR A 97 5.82 9.06 -5.29
C TYR A 97 4.82 10.22 -5.47
N CYS A 98 3.89 10.39 -4.54
CA CYS A 98 2.92 11.49 -4.58
C CYS A 98 3.59 12.86 -4.46
N LEU A 99 4.55 13.01 -3.54
CA LEU A 99 5.30 14.26 -3.34
C LEU A 99 6.16 14.60 -4.56
N GLN A 100 6.84 13.62 -5.17
CA GLN A 100 7.59 13.80 -6.42
C GLN A 100 6.70 14.26 -7.60
N ARG A 101 5.40 14.02 -7.51
CA ARG A 101 4.40 14.49 -8.48
C ARG A 101 3.74 15.79 -8.05
N ASP A 102 4.31 16.51 -7.08
CA ASP A 102 3.80 17.73 -6.45
C ASP A 102 2.34 17.61 -5.98
N MET A 103 1.93 16.44 -5.46
CA MET A 103 0.58 16.28 -4.95
C MET A 103 0.42 17.02 -3.61
N GLY A 104 -0.76 17.62 -3.42
CA GLY A 104 -1.15 18.20 -2.14
C GLY A 104 -1.76 17.15 -1.22
N GLU A 105 -1.89 17.49 0.06
CA GLU A 105 -2.37 16.61 1.13
C GLU A 105 -3.65 15.82 0.76
N ARG A 106 -4.68 16.52 0.24
CA ARG A 106 -5.94 15.88 -0.16
C ARG A 106 -5.72 14.90 -1.32
N GLY A 107 -4.85 15.26 -2.26
CA GLY A 107 -4.52 14.39 -3.39
C GLY A 107 -3.84 13.11 -2.92
N VAL A 108 -2.90 13.23 -1.99
CA VAL A 108 -2.21 12.08 -1.38
C VAL A 108 -3.19 11.19 -0.62
N ARG A 109 -4.08 11.77 0.19
CA ARG A 109 -5.13 11.02 0.89
C ARG A 109 -6.00 10.20 -0.07
N MET A 110 -6.44 10.82 -1.18
CA MET A 110 -7.23 10.14 -2.19
C MET A 110 -6.44 9.01 -2.87
N GLU A 111 -5.17 9.23 -3.16
CA GLU A 111 -4.31 8.22 -3.80
C GLU A 111 -4.02 7.04 -2.87
N MET A 112 -3.71 7.30 -1.59
CA MET A 112 -3.54 6.26 -0.56
C MET A 112 -4.79 5.40 -0.41
N SER A 113 -5.97 6.02 -0.32
CA SER A 113 -7.24 5.29 -0.27
C SER A 113 -7.49 4.46 -1.52
N ARG A 114 -7.23 5.02 -2.71
CA ARG A 114 -7.35 4.32 -4.00
C ARG A 114 -6.42 3.10 -4.10
N LYS A 115 -5.25 3.17 -3.47
CA LYS A 115 -4.24 2.11 -3.41
C LYS A 115 -4.45 1.13 -2.25
N GLY A 116 -5.49 1.33 -1.45
CA GLY A 116 -5.81 0.43 -0.35
C GLY A 116 -4.85 0.54 0.83
N VAL A 117 -4.20 1.68 1.03
CA VAL A 117 -3.49 1.94 2.28
C VAL A 117 -4.52 2.10 3.40
N GLU A 118 -4.26 1.47 4.54
CA GLU A 118 -5.12 1.55 5.72
C GLU A 118 -5.29 3.00 6.19
N ALA A 119 -6.48 3.37 6.65
CA ALA A 119 -6.85 4.76 6.89
C ALA A 119 -6.07 5.41 8.04
N THR A 120 -5.81 4.68 9.13
CA THR A 120 -5.03 5.18 10.26
C THR A 120 -3.55 5.35 9.90
N LEU A 121 -2.97 4.40 9.16
CA LEU A 121 -1.62 4.50 8.61
C LEU A 121 -1.48 5.71 7.67
N ALA A 122 -2.40 5.85 6.71
CA ALA A 122 -2.42 6.98 5.79
C ALA A 122 -2.53 8.31 6.54
N ALA A 123 -3.42 8.39 7.54
CA ALA A 123 -3.59 9.60 8.35
C ALA A 123 -2.30 9.99 9.08
N ARG A 124 -1.61 9.02 9.70
CA ARG A 124 -0.35 9.26 10.40
C ARG A 124 0.74 9.78 9.46
N LEU A 125 0.99 9.09 8.34
CA LEU A 125 2.02 9.48 7.38
C LEU A 125 1.74 10.86 6.75
N ILE A 126 0.48 11.17 6.49
CA ILE A 126 0.07 12.48 5.98
C ILE A 126 0.32 13.57 7.02
N GLU A 127 -0.03 13.34 8.28
CA GLU A 127 0.22 14.30 9.36
C GLU A 127 1.72 14.56 9.55
N GLU A 128 2.54 13.51 9.55
CA GLU A 128 4.00 13.63 9.63
C GLU A 128 4.58 14.43 8.45
N ALA A 129 4.10 14.18 7.23
CA ALA A 129 4.52 14.92 6.04
C ALA A 129 4.08 16.40 6.09
N ALA A 130 2.89 16.68 6.63
CA ALA A 130 2.42 18.04 6.84
C ALA A 130 3.29 18.80 7.84
N GLN A 131 3.67 18.16 8.96
CA GLN A 131 4.54 18.75 9.98
C GLN A 131 5.96 19.04 9.46
N ARG A 132 6.49 18.19 8.57
CA ARG A 132 7.78 18.44 7.91
C ARG A 132 7.74 19.54 6.85
N GLY A 133 6.55 19.96 6.41
CA GLY A 133 6.38 20.95 5.36
C GLY A 133 6.39 20.38 3.94
N ASP A 134 6.38 19.05 3.78
CA ASP A 134 6.54 18.37 2.48
C ASP A 134 5.48 18.83 1.46
N PHE A 135 4.22 19.04 1.90
CA PHE A 135 3.14 19.51 1.03
C PHE A 135 3.27 20.99 0.63
N VAL A 136 3.89 21.80 1.50
CA VAL A 136 4.20 23.20 1.18
C VAL A 136 5.24 23.23 0.08
N ASP A 137 6.33 22.48 0.23
CA ASP A 137 7.39 22.38 -0.77
C ASP A 137 6.86 21.88 -2.12
N ALA A 138 6.02 20.83 -2.12
CA ALA A 138 5.32 20.36 -3.30
C ALA A 138 4.48 21.47 -3.97
N ALA A 139 3.76 22.28 -3.20
CA ALA A 139 2.96 23.37 -3.76
C ALA A 139 3.83 24.45 -4.42
N TYR A 140 4.97 24.79 -3.82
CA TYR A 140 5.92 25.75 -4.41
C TYR A 140 6.60 25.20 -5.66
N GLU A 141 6.94 23.90 -5.71
CA GLU A 141 7.48 23.29 -6.94
C GLU A 141 6.48 23.30 -8.09
N LEU A 142 5.23 22.96 -7.80
CA LEU A 142 4.14 23.10 -8.76
C LEU A 142 4.01 24.57 -9.23
N GLY A 143 4.05 25.51 -8.29
CA GLY A 143 4.02 26.95 -8.54
C GLY A 143 5.12 27.38 -9.51
N ARG A 144 6.38 27.06 -9.21
CA ARG A 144 7.55 27.34 -10.06
C ARG A 144 7.42 26.74 -11.46
N SER A 145 6.85 25.53 -11.58
CA SER A 145 6.61 24.89 -12.88
C SER A 145 5.54 25.59 -13.70
N VAL A 146 4.44 26.02 -13.05
CA VAL A 146 3.35 26.76 -13.72
C VAL A 146 3.79 28.17 -14.08
N GLU A 147 4.50 28.86 -13.19
CA GLU A 147 5.05 30.21 -13.37
C GLU A 147 5.84 30.27 -14.68
N ARG A 148 6.85 29.41 -14.83
CA ARG A 148 7.72 29.30 -16.01
C ARG A 148 6.95 29.02 -17.29
N ARG A 149 6.02 28.06 -17.27
CA ARG A 149 5.23 27.66 -18.46
C ARG A 149 4.18 28.68 -18.89
N THR A 150 3.89 29.65 -18.03
CA THR A 150 2.85 30.67 -18.28
C THR A 150 3.41 32.07 -18.37
N HIS A 151 4.74 32.19 -18.50
CA HIS A 151 5.43 33.45 -18.73
C HIS A 151 4.85 34.18 -19.96
N GLY A 152 4.67 35.49 -19.85
CA GLY A 152 4.09 36.34 -20.89
C GLY A 152 2.55 36.31 -21.00
N LEU A 153 1.86 35.45 -20.25
CA LEU A 153 0.40 35.47 -20.19
C LEU A 153 -0.12 36.47 -19.16
N GLU A 154 -1.36 36.95 -19.35
CA GLU A 154 -2.02 37.82 -18.37
C GLU A 154 -2.13 37.17 -16.99
N ARG A 155 -1.94 37.98 -15.93
CA ARG A 155 -1.96 37.52 -14.54
C ARG A 155 -3.19 36.67 -14.18
N LYS A 156 -4.39 37.06 -14.64
CA LYS A 156 -5.64 36.29 -14.43
C LYS A 156 -5.61 34.91 -15.09
N VAL A 157 -4.97 34.77 -16.25
CA VAL A 157 -4.80 33.49 -16.94
C VAL A 157 -3.81 32.60 -16.20
N ARG A 158 -2.70 33.18 -15.73
CA ARG A 158 -1.69 32.47 -14.91
C ARG A 158 -2.31 31.93 -13.62
N MET A 159 -3.07 32.76 -12.91
CA MET A 159 -3.84 32.38 -11.72
C MET A 159 -4.76 31.18 -12.00
N ARG A 160 -5.59 31.26 -13.06
CA ARG A 160 -6.49 30.16 -13.43
C ARG A 160 -5.75 28.85 -13.70
N ARG A 161 -4.59 28.92 -14.37
CA ARG A 161 -3.76 27.74 -14.68
C ARG A 161 -3.18 27.11 -13.42
N LEU A 162 -2.71 27.91 -12.46
CA LEU A 162 -2.24 27.41 -11.17
C LEU A 162 -3.37 26.73 -10.38
N TRP A 163 -4.53 27.37 -10.24
CA TRP A 163 -5.66 26.78 -9.52
C TRP A 163 -6.15 25.49 -10.18
N SER A 164 -6.19 25.45 -11.51
CA SER A 164 -6.57 24.25 -12.26
C SER A 164 -5.57 23.10 -12.01
N ALA A 165 -4.27 23.38 -12.05
CA ALA A 165 -3.23 22.39 -11.81
C ALA A 165 -3.21 21.92 -10.35
N GLY A 166 -3.22 22.86 -9.40
CA GLY A 166 -3.19 22.60 -7.97
C GLY A 166 -4.44 21.87 -7.48
N GLY A 167 -5.61 22.26 -7.97
CA GLY A 167 -6.87 21.60 -7.64
C GLY A 167 -6.91 20.13 -8.05
N ARG A 168 -6.42 19.79 -9.27
CA ARG A 168 -6.30 18.39 -9.70
C ARG A 168 -5.29 17.58 -8.88
N LYS A 169 -4.26 18.25 -8.34
CA LYS A 169 -3.26 17.66 -7.45
C LYS A 169 -3.69 17.64 -5.98
N GLY A 170 -4.84 18.21 -5.63
CA GLY A 170 -5.38 18.20 -4.28
C GLY A 170 -4.75 19.20 -3.32
N HIS A 171 -4.19 20.31 -3.83
CA HIS A 171 -3.72 21.42 -2.99
C HIS A 171 -4.87 22.24 -2.42
N SER A 172 -4.67 22.80 -1.23
CA SER A 172 -5.64 23.70 -0.61
C SER A 172 -5.69 25.04 -1.35
N PRO A 173 -6.86 25.71 -1.44
CA PRO A 173 -6.95 27.03 -2.06
C PRO A 173 -6.06 28.08 -1.39
N ASP A 174 -5.86 27.98 -0.08
CA ASP A 174 -5.06 28.96 0.68
C ASP A 174 -3.56 28.78 0.43
N THR A 175 -3.08 27.54 0.35
CA THR A 175 -1.71 27.25 -0.08
C THR A 175 -1.45 27.77 -1.49
N LEU A 176 -2.38 27.54 -2.43
CA LEU A 176 -2.24 28.03 -3.81
C LEU A 176 -2.25 29.56 -3.90
N ARG A 177 -3.05 30.24 -3.07
CA ARG A 177 -3.05 31.69 -2.98
C ARG A 177 -1.69 32.21 -2.55
N LYS A 178 -1.13 31.66 -1.46
CA LYS A 178 0.20 32.03 -0.96
C LYS A 178 1.28 31.83 -2.03
N VAL A 179 1.31 30.66 -2.66
CA VAL A 179 2.25 30.35 -3.75
C VAL A 179 2.11 31.33 -4.92
N PHE A 180 0.89 31.73 -5.27
CA PHE A 180 0.65 32.68 -6.35
C PHE A 180 1.18 34.08 -6.01
N ASP A 181 0.89 34.56 -4.82
CA ASP A 181 1.32 35.89 -4.37
C ASP A 181 2.85 35.98 -4.25
N ASP A 182 3.51 34.89 -3.85
CA ASP A 182 4.97 34.84 -3.71
C ASP A 182 5.71 34.70 -5.05
N LEU A 183 5.18 33.94 -6.01
CA LEU A 183 5.90 33.58 -7.24
C LEU A 183 5.46 34.33 -8.51
N PHE A 184 4.25 34.88 -8.55
CA PHE A 184 3.65 35.49 -9.76
C PHE A 184 3.57 37.02 -9.62
N VAL A 185 4.72 37.62 -9.29
CA VAL A 185 4.94 39.07 -9.25
C VAL A 185 5.14 39.61 -10.67
#